data_AF-A0A1V4T1Q3-F1
#
_entry.id   AF-A0A1V4T1Q3-F1
#
_cell.length_a   1.000
_cell.length_b   1.000
_cell.length_c   1.000
_cell.angle_alpha   90.00
_cell.angle_beta   90.00
_cell.angle_gamma   90.00
#
_symmetry.space_group_name_H-M   'P 1'
#
loop_
_entity.id
_entity.type
_entity.pdbx_description
1 polymer ?
#
loop_
_entity_poly.entity_id
_entity_poly.type
_entity_poly.pdbx_seq_one_letter_code
_entity_poly.pdbx_strand_id
1 'polypeptide(L)'
;GKLRFKVVSPKNCFIVHSMDLDEEPLAAVYYNQFLDPQGKGYTRIYEVFTKDEKWSFTTETDDKPDSKVRIKNFDSNPNALKTFPVTELVANEERIGDFEAQISLIDAYNLAVSDSVNDIAYWNDAYLWLQGFDISED
;
A
#
# COMPACT_ATOMS: atom_id res chain seq x y z
N GLY A 1 -23.45 -5.24 23.27
CA GLY A 1 -22.31 -5.64 22.43
C GLY A 1 -21.02 -5.30 23.14
N LYS A 2 -19.96 -6.11 23.01
CA LYS A 2 -18.63 -5.76 23.53
C LYS A 2 -17.95 -4.79 22.57
N LEU A 3 -17.41 -3.69 23.09
CA LEU A 3 -16.59 -2.77 22.30
C LEU A 3 -15.32 -3.50 21.86
N ARG A 4 -14.98 -3.39 20.57
CA ARG A 4 -13.77 -3.96 19.97
C ARG A 4 -13.10 -2.89 19.16
N PHE A 5 -11.79 -2.79 19.31
CA PHE A 5 -10.94 -1.91 18.52
C PHE A 5 -10.06 -2.77 17.62
N LYS A 6 -9.81 -2.28 16.41
CA LYS A 6 -8.91 -2.93 15.45
C LYS A 6 -8.02 -1.86 14.86
N VAL A 7 -6.72 -2.10 14.86
CA VAL A 7 -5.77 -1.26 14.12
C VAL A 7 -5.93 -1.55 12.64
N VAL A 8 -6.05 -0.49 11.85
CA VAL A 8 -6.22 -0.56 10.40
C VAL A 8 -5.03 0.15 9.76
N SER A 9 -4.50 -0.44 8.68
CA SER A 9 -3.43 0.20 7.91
C SER A 9 -3.97 1.45 7.22
N PRO A 10 -3.22 2.57 7.19
CA PRO A 10 -3.60 3.77 6.45
C PRO A 10 -3.73 3.52 4.93
N LYS A 11 -3.12 2.44 4.41
CA LYS A 11 -3.29 2.04 3.00
C LYS A 11 -4.71 1.58 2.65
N ASN A 12 -5.51 1.26 3.67
CA ASN A 12 -6.85 0.70 3.53
C ASN A 12 -7.92 1.62 4.16
N CYS A 13 -7.54 2.76 4.75
CA CYS A 13 -8.47 3.65 5.43
C CYS A 13 -7.98 5.10 5.31
N PHE A 14 -8.86 6.01 4.94
CA PHE A 14 -8.58 7.45 4.97
C PHE A 14 -9.76 8.21 5.58
N ILE A 15 -9.47 9.38 6.13
CA ILE A 15 -10.46 10.29 6.71
C ILE A 15 -10.57 11.53 5.81
N VAL A 16 -11.81 11.94 5.56
CA VAL A 16 -12.15 13.17 4.85
C VAL A 16 -12.51 14.22 5.91
N HIS A 17 -11.74 15.30 5.91
CA HIS A 17 -11.94 16.45 6.79
C HIS A 17 -12.71 17.56 6.07
N SER A 18 -13.32 18.47 6.84
CA SER A 18 -13.94 19.69 6.30
C SER A 18 -12.88 20.61 5.68
N MET A 19 -13.33 21.51 4.81
CA MET A 19 -12.50 22.60 4.25
C MET A 19 -12.34 23.77 5.23
N ASP A 20 -12.98 23.70 6.39
CA ASP A 20 -12.89 24.72 7.43
C ASP A 20 -11.54 24.67 8.16
N LEU A 21 -11.19 25.77 8.83
CA LEU A 21 -9.93 25.91 9.57
C LEU A 21 -9.76 24.85 10.67
N ASP A 22 -10.86 24.38 11.25
CA ASP A 22 -10.87 23.42 12.35
C ASP A 22 -10.68 21.95 11.88
N GLU A 23 -10.63 21.71 10.57
CA GLU A 23 -10.38 20.39 9.95
C GLU A 23 -11.25 19.26 10.54
N GLU A 24 -12.54 19.52 10.81
CA GLU A 24 -13.39 18.52 11.45
C GLU A 24 -13.58 17.26 10.59
N PRO A 25 -13.48 16.05 11.15
CA PRO A 25 -13.64 14.81 10.39
C PRO A 25 -15.10 14.60 9.98
N LEU A 26 -15.36 14.59 8.67
CA LEU A 26 -16.70 14.42 8.09
C LEU A 26 -17.05 12.95 7.88
N ALA A 27 -16.11 12.19 7.31
CA ALA A 27 -16.30 10.78 6.99
C ALA A 27 -14.97 10.01 7.01
N ALA A 28 -14.99 8.76 7.47
CA ALA A 28 -13.90 7.81 7.24
C ALA A 28 -14.33 6.81 6.18
N VAL A 29 -13.44 6.50 5.24
CA VAL A 29 -13.65 5.47 4.23
C VAL A 29 -12.62 4.38 4.45
N TYR A 30 -13.10 3.21 4.85
CA TYR A 30 -12.32 1.98 4.88
C TYR A 30 -12.62 1.19 3.60
N TYR A 31 -11.58 0.70 2.95
CA TYR A 31 -11.72 -0.19 1.81
C TYR A 31 -10.73 -1.34 1.89
N ASN A 32 -11.13 -2.49 1.36
CA ASN A 32 -10.25 -3.63 1.22
C ASN A 32 -10.55 -4.37 -0.09
N GLN A 33 -9.52 -4.99 -0.67
CA GLN A 33 -9.63 -5.74 -1.91
C GLN A 33 -9.35 -7.22 -1.68
N PHE A 34 -10.19 -8.06 -2.27
CA PHE A 34 -10.03 -9.51 -2.26
C PHE A 34 -9.96 -10.00 -3.70
N LEU A 35 -8.97 -10.84 -3.97
CA LEU A 35 -8.93 -11.58 -5.22
C LEU A 35 -9.96 -12.69 -5.16
N ASP A 36 -10.77 -12.83 -6.21
CA ASP A 36 -11.68 -13.97 -6.34
C ASP A 36 -10.84 -15.27 -6.35
N PRO A 37 -11.22 -16.32 -5.58
CA PRO A 37 -10.56 -17.63 -5.62
C PRO A 37 -10.37 -18.21 -7.03
N GLN A 38 -11.17 -17.80 -8.02
CA GLN A 38 -11.04 -18.23 -9.42
C GLN A 38 -10.12 -17.34 -10.27
N GLY A 39 -9.54 -16.28 -9.72
CA GLY A 39 -8.57 -15.41 -10.39
C GLY A 39 -9.15 -14.59 -11.56
N LYS A 40 -10.48 -14.39 -11.61
CA LYS A 40 -11.19 -13.72 -12.72
C LYS A 40 -11.57 -12.26 -12.44
N GLY A 41 -11.18 -11.72 -11.28
CA GLY A 41 -11.44 -10.33 -10.93
C GLY A 41 -11.17 -10.04 -9.45
N TYR A 42 -11.40 -8.77 -9.09
CA TYR A 42 -11.24 -8.26 -7.74
C TYR A 42 -12.59 -7.81 -7.19
N THR A 43 -12.87 -8.19 -5.95
CA THR A 43 -13.98 -7.67 -5.17
C THR A 43 -13.45 -6.66 -4.17
N ARG A 44 -13.97 -5.42 -4.22
CA ARG A 44 -13.63 -4.37 -3.26
C ARG A 44 -14.79 -4.16 -2.31
N ILE A 45 -14.50 -4.20 -1.02
CA ILE A 45 -15.46 -3.90 0.04
C ILE A 45 -15.16 -2.50 0.54
N TYR A 46 -16.20 -1.68 0.68
CA TYR A 46 -16.15 -0.33 1.21
C TYR A 46 -17.03 -0.21 2.43
N GLU A 47 -16.50 0.40 3.49
CA GLU A 47 -17.25 0.81 4.66
C GLU A 47 -17.01 2.31 4.88
N VAL A 48 -18.07 3.10 4.85
CA VAL A 48 -18.04 4.54 5.09
C VAL A 48 -18.66 4.80 6.45
N PHE A 49 -17.93 5.52 7.30
CA PHE A 49 -18.36 5.88 8.64
C PHE A 49 -18.50 7.40 8.74
N THR A 50 -19.66 7.86 9.15
CA THR A 50 -19.90 9.26 9.55
C THR A 50 -20.22 9.30 11.04
N LYS A 51 -20.46 10.50 11.58
CA LYS A 51 -20.89 10.67 12.97
C LYS A 51 -22.19 9.92 13.29
N ASP A 52 -23.11 9.88 12.34
CA ASP A 52 -24.48 9.42 12.55
C ASP A 52 -24.81 8.11 11.82
N GLU A 53 -24.09 7.77 10.75
CA GLU A 53 -24.39 6.63 9.89
C GLU A 53 -23.15 5.82 9.54
N LYS A 54 -23.38 4.55 9.23
CA LYS A 54 -22.43 3.63 8.62
C LYS A 54 -23.04 3.09 7.34
N TRP A 55 -22.33 3.24 6.23
CA TRP A 55 -22.67 2.62 4.96
C TRP A 55 -21.67 1.51 4.63
N SER A 56 -22.14 0.42 4.07
CA SER A 56 -21.28 -0.64 3.54
C SER A 56 -21.75 -1.06 2.17
N PHE A 57 -20.83 -1.23 1.23
CA PHE A 57 -21.12 -1.70 -0.11
C PHE A 57 -19.92 -2.41 -0.71
N THR A 58 -20.17 -3.20 -1.75
CA THR A 58 -19.14 -3.95 -2.46
C THR A 58 -19.16 -3.57 -3.93
N THR A 59 -18.00 -3.52 -4.57
CA THR A 59 -17.88 -3.43 -6.02
C THR A 59 -17.15 -4.63 -6.58
N GLU A 60 -17.59 -5.07 -7.74
CA GLU A 60 -16.89 -6.07 -8.55
C GLU A 60 -16.38 -5.37 -9.80
N THR A 61 -15.11 -5.60 -10.11
CA THR A 61 -14.48 -5.15 -11.35
C THR A 61 -14.09 -6.39 -12.14
N ASP A 62 -14.66 -6.51 -13.35
CA ASP A 62 -14.16 -7.43 -14.36
C ASP A 62 -12.81 -6.93 -14.87
N ASP A 63 -11.86 -7.82 -15.18
CA ASP A 63 -10.51 -7.49 -15.70
C ASP A 63 -10.50 -6.77 -17.07
N LYS A 64 -11.66 -6.32 -17.57
CA LYS A 64 -11.75 -5.59 -18.84
C LYS A 64 -11.52 -4.09 -18.62
N PRO A 65 -10.81 -3.42 -19.53
CA PRO A 65 -10.42 -2.01 -19.40
C PRO A 65 -11.58 -1.00 -19.44
N ASP A 66 -12.82 -1.43 -19.70
CA ASP A 66 -14.01 -0.56 -19.84
C ASP A 66 -15.20 -1.04 -18.97
N SER A 67 -14.89 -1.78 -17.90
CA SER A 67 -15.88 -2.40 -17.02
C SER A 67 -16.59 -1.35 -16.17
N LYS A 68 -17.91 -1.20 -16.35
CA LYS A 68 -18.74 -0.39 -15.46
C LYS A 68 -18.66 -0.94 -14.03
N VAL A 69 -18.18 -0.13 -13.09
CA VAL A 69 -18.19 -0.46 -11.66
C VAL A 69 -19.64 -0.61 -11.21
N ARG A 70 -20.01 -1.81 -10.77
CA ARG A 70 -21.35 -2.08 -10.23
C ARG A 70 -21.27 -2.09 -8.71
N ILE A 71 -22.08 -1.26 -8.07
CA ILE A 71 -22.28 -1.28 -6.62
C ILE A 71 -23.26 -2.42 -6.31
N LYS A 72 -22.89 -3.28 -5.36
CA LYS A 72 -23.69 -4.37 -4.83
C LYS A 72 -23.74 -4.29 -3.31
N ASN A 73 -24.74 -4.95 -2.72
CA ASN A 73 -24.88 -5.14 -1.28
C ASN A 73 -24.78 -3.83 -0.48
N PHE A 74 -25.44 -2.78 -0.98
CA PHE A 74 -25.53 -1.53 -0.24
C PHE A 74 -26.38 -1.75 1.01
N ASP A 75 -25.80 -1.45 2.17
CA ASP A 75 -26.47 -1.48 3.46
C ASP A 75 -26.15 -0.19 4.22
N SER A 76 -27.14 0.33 4.94
CA SER A 76 -27.03 1.56 5.73
C SER A 76 -27.55 1.30 7.13
N ASN A 77 -26.69 1.51 8.12
CA ASN A 77 -27.06 1.36 9.52
C ASN A 77 -26.72 2.64 10.29
N PRO A 78 -27.56 3.06 11.25
CA PRO A 78 -27.21 4.17 12.12
C PRO A 78 -25.98 3.83 12.96
N ASN A 79 -25.12 4.83 13.16
CA ASN A 79 -23.94 4.71 14.01
C ASN A 79 -24.36 4.63 15.48
N ALA A 80 -24.16 3.47 16.09
CA ALA A 80 -24.50 3.21 17.48
C ALA A 80 -23.72 4.08 18.48
N LEU A 81 -22.56 4.61 18.09
CA LEU A 81 -21.69 5.41 18.96
C LEU A 81 -22.10 6.88 19.02
N LYS A 82 -22.93 7.38 18.07
CA LYS A 82 -23.31 8.80 17.92
C LYS A 82 -22.12 9.77 17.93
N THR A 83 -20.94 9.26 17.61
CA THR A 83 -19.68 9.97 17.52
C THR A 83 -18.86 9.34 16.42
N PHE A 84 -17.92 10.12 15.87
CA PHE A 84 -17.04 9.64 14.82
C PHE A 84 -16.20 8.44 15.33
N PRO A 85 -16.29 7.26 14.68
CA PRO A 85 -15.77 6.01 15.26
C PRO A 85 -14.30 5.72 14.91
N VAL A 86 -13.68 6.55 14.07
CA VAL A 86 -12.29 6.36 13.61
C VAL A 86 -11.40 7.42 14.24
N THR A 87 -10.24 7.02 14.75
CA THR A 87 -9.25 7.93 15.32
C THR A 87 -7.95 7.78 14.55
N GLU A 88 -7.45 8.89 14.02
CA GLU A 88 -6.15 8.94 13.38
C GLU A 88 -5.03 8.99 14.43
N LEU A 89 -3.97 8.21 14.21
CA LEU A 89 -2.77 8.23 15.05
C LEU A 89 -1.64 8.89 14.26
N VAL A 90 -1.44 10.18 14.52
CA VAL A 90 -0.39 10.99 13.89
C VAL A 90 0.77 11.12 14.87
N ALA A 91 1.98 10.75 14.43
CA ALA A 91 3.19 10.84 15.26
C ALA A 91 3.79 12.25 15.27
N ASN A 92 3.80 12.93 14.12
CA ASN A 92 4.30 14.29 13.94
C ASN A 92 3.47 15.06 12.90
N GLU A 93 3.61 16.39 12.86
CA GLU A 93 2.86 17.25 11.93
C GLU A 93 3.11 16.88 10.46
N GLU A 94 4.32 16.41 10.14
CA GLU A 94 4.70 16.01 8.79
C GLU A 94 4.09 14.67 8.36
N ARG A 95 3.48 13.91 9.28
CA ARG A 95 2.92 12.57 9.05
C ARG A 95 3.95 11.56 8.50
N ILE A 96 5.22 11.75 8.86
CA ILE A 96 6.36 10.97 8.39
C ILE A 96 6.96 10.15 9.54
N GLY A 97 7.42 8.92 9.27
CA GLY A 97 8.11 8.12 10.28
C GLY A 97 9.55 8.61 10.52
N ASP A 98 10.09 8.41 11.73
CA ASP A 98 11.44 8.87 12.11
C ASP A 98 12.56 8.39 11.16
N PHE A 99 12.36 7.22 10.53
CA PHE A 99 13.33 6.62 9.63
C PHE A 99 13.16 6.99 8.16
N GLU A 100 12.05 7.64 7.78
CA GLU A 100 11.73 7.89 6.36
C GLU A 100 12.84 8.71 5.68
N ALA A 101 13.43 9.68 6.40
CA ALA A 101 14.53 10.50 5.91
C ALA A 101 15.82 9.70 5.63
N GLN A 102 15.99 8.54 6.27
CA GLN A 102 17.18 7.69 6.14
C GLN A 102 16.99 6.55 5.13
N ILE A 103 15.76 6.24 4.70
CA ILE A 103 15.47 5.15 3.74
C ILE A 103 16.27 5.36 2.46
N SER A 104 16.33 6.59 1.94
CA SER A 104 17.09 6.92 0.73
C SER A 104 18.58 6.58 0.85
N LEU A 105 19.18 6.82 2.01
CA LEU A 105 20.58 6.49 2.29
C LEU A 105 20.79 4.98 2.41
N ILE A 106 19.84 4.27 3.01
CA ILE A 106 19.86 2.81 3.11
C ILE A 106 19.76 2.17 1.72
N ASP A 107 18.87 2.68 0.86
CA ASP A 107 18.72 2.21 -0.51
C ASP A 107 19.99 2.47 -1.34
N ALA A 108 20.59 3.66 -1.21
CA ALA A 108 21.86 3.97 -1.86
C ALA A 108 22.99 3.06 -1.39
N TYR A 109 23.05 2.75 -0.09
CA TYR A 109 24.02 1.81 0.47
C TYR A 109 23.82 0.39 -0.08
N ASN A 110 22.58 -0.10 -0.06
CA ASN A 110 22.24 -1.42 -0.58
C ASN A 110 22.62 -1.57 -2.07
N LEU A 111 22.37 -0.52 -2.86
CA LEU A 111 22.76 -0.48 -4.27
C LEU A 111 24.29 -0.56 -4.43
N ALA A 112 25.04 0.27 -3.71
CA ALA A 112 26.51 0.28 -3.79
C ALA A 112 27.14 -1.06 -3.39
N VAL A 113 26.59 -1.72 -2.36
CA VAL A 113 27.03 -3.06 -1.95
C VAL A 113 26.69 -4.10 -3.01
N SER A 114 25.49 -4.04 -3.59
CA SER A 114 25.07 -4.94 -4.67
C SER A 114 25.97 -4.79 -5.90
N ASP A 115 26.30 -3.56 -6.30
CA ASP A 115 27.22 -3.30 -7.41
C ASP A 115 28.62 -3.82 -7.11
N SER A 116 29.12 -3.62 -5.89
CA SER A 116 30.43 -4.17 -5.48
C SER A 116 30.48 -5.70 -5.56
N VAL A 117 29.40 -6.39 -5.18
CA VAL A 117 29.29 -7.85 -5.29
C VAL A 117 29.27 -8.28 -6.76
N ASN A 118 28.51 -7.57 -7.60
CA ASN A 118 28.48 -7.82 -9.04
C ASN A 118 29.88 -7.65 -9.64
N ASP A 119 30.60 -6.58 -9.28
CA ASP A 119 31.95 -6.32 -9.76
C ASP A 119 32.92 -7.45 -9.37
N ILE A 120 32.86 -7.95 -8.14
CA ILE A 120 33.67 -9.10 -7.70
C ILE A 120 33.32 -10.36 -8.49
N ALA A 121 32.03 -10.61 -8.74
CA ALA A 121 31.59 -11.75 -9.54
C ALA A 121 32.08 -11.64 -10.99
N TYR A 122 31.95 -10.47 -11.62
CA TYR A 122 32.47 -10.19 -12.95
C TYR A 122 34.00 -10.35 -13.03
N TRP A 123 34.72 -9.92 -12.00
CA TRP A 123 36.17 -10.10 -11.92
C TRP A 123 36.57 -11.58 -11.83
N ASN A 124 35.82 -12.40 -11.11
CA ASN A 124 36.08 -13.82 -10.97
C ASN A 124 35.77 -14.59 -12.28
N ASP A 125 34.72 -14.18 -12.99
CA ASP A 125 34.31 -14.78 -14.27
C ASP A 125 35.11 -14.25 -15.48
N ALA A 126 36.07 -13.35 -15.28
CA ALA A 126 36.86 -12.78 -16.37
C ALA A 126 37.69 -13.86 -17.09
N TYR A 127 37.32 -14.13 -18.34
CA TYR A 127 37.96 -15.11 -19.23
C TYR A 127 39.42 -14.75 -19.56
N LEU A 128 40.28 -15.77 -19.60
CA LEU A 128 41.65 -15.67 -20.08
C LEU A 128 41.68 -15.47 -21.60
N TRP A 129 42.09 -14.28 -22.05
CA TRP A 129 42.35 -13.97 -23.45
C TRP A 129 43.87 -13.93 -23.73
N LEU A 130 44.38 -14.95 -24.41
CA LEU A 130 45.76 -15.00 -24.88
C LEU A 130 45.81 -14.56 -26.35
N GLN A 131 46.60 -13.53 -26.67
CA GLN A 131 46.79 -13.04 -28.05
C GLN A 131 48.27 -13.00 -28.40
N GLY A 132 48.64 -13.63 -29.52
CA GLY A 132 50.02 -13.68 -30.02
C GLY A 132 50.85 -14.87 -29.53
N PHE A 133 50.21 -15.92 -28.97
CA PHE A 133 50.92 -17.16 -28.66
C PHE A 133 51.11 -17.96 -29.95
N ASP A 134 52.36 -18.10 -30.39
CA ASP A 134 52.76 -19.15 -31.33
C ASP A 134 53.11 -20.38 -30.49
N ILE A 135 52.27 -21.41 -30.53
CA ILE A 135 52.60 -22.72 -29.93
C ILE A 135 53.62 -23.36 -30.86
N SER A 136 54.88 -22.98 -30.68
CA SER A 136 56.01 -23.75 -31.19
C SER A 136 56.80 -24.24 -29.97
N GLU A 137 56.75 -25.56 -29.75
CA GLU A 137 57.93 -26.44 -29.76
C GLU A 137 57.49 -27.90 -29.50
N ASP A 138 57.96 -28.76 -30.41
CA ASP A 138 57.82 -30.23 -30.58
C ASP A 138 56.49 -30.86 -31.04
#